data_AF-A0AAU9XYB1-F1
#
_entry.id   AF-A0AAU9XYB1-F1
#
_cell.length_a   1.000
_cell.length_b   1.000
_cell.length_c   1.000
_cell.angle_alpha   90.00
_cell.angle_beta   90.00
_cell.angle_gamma   90.00
#
_symmetry.space_group_name_H-M   'P 1'
#
loop_
_entity.id
_entity.type
_entity.pdbx_description
1 polymer ?
#
loop_
_entity_poly.entity_id
_entity_poly.type
_entity_poly.pdbx_seq_one_letter_code
_entity_poly.pdbx_strand_id
1 'polypeptide(L)'
;MISTRFEVLIQETGERRIAALGAVHESYDGHEMPSRYSGTVGYHIDEGKIFETGSHEQGRDVEGAMAYRGDLIACEVDFRGVPEGKVSVLFFLNGIKIPRSSVEYTER
;
A
#
# COMPACT_ATOMS: atom_id res chain seq x y z
N MET A 1 -5.16 20.67 -4.31
CA MET A 1 -5.22 19.33 -3.70
C MET A 1 -3.82 18.90 -3.31
N ILE A 2 -3.69 18.31 -2.14
CA ILE A 2 -2.42 17.97 -1.46
C ILE A 2 -2.08 16.49 -1.73
N SER A 3 -0.79 16.12 -1.68
CA SER A 3 -0.42 14.73 -1.44
C SER A 3 -0.17 14.56 0.06
N THR A 4 -0.56 13.40 0.59
CA THR A 4 -0.39 13.07 2.01
C THR A 4 0.47 11.82 2.11
N ARG A 5 1.55 11.90 2.88
CA ARG A 5 2.49 10.80 3.11
C ARG A 5 2.57 10.48 4.59
N PHE A 6 2.64 9.19 4.91
CA PHE A 6 3.03 8.72 6.22
C PHE A 6 4.09 7.63 6.09
N GLU A 7 4.91 7.48 7.14
CA GLU A 7 6.03 6.55 7.19
C GLU A 7 5.92 5.66 8.43
N VAL A 8 6.39 4.43 8.30
CA VAL A 8 6.39 3.44 9.36
C VAL A 8 7.79 2.83 9.46
N LEU A 9 8.40 3.00 10.63
CA LEU A 9 9.66 2.33 10.96
C LEU A 9 9.37 0.94 11.52
N ILE A 10 9.88 -0.09 10.86
CA ILE A 10 9.68 -1.48 11.29
C ILE A 10 10.60 -1.77 12.48
N GLN A 11 10.03 -1.72 13.69
CA GLN A 11 10.76 -1.98 14.93
C GLN A 11 11.07 -3.46 15.14
N GLU A 12 10.17 -4.34 14.71
CA GLU A 12 10.27 -5.80 14.81
C GLU A 12 9.34 -6.43 13.78
N THR A 13 9.73 -7.55 13.18
CA THR A 13 8.94 -8.23 12.14
C THR A 13 8.26 -9.51 12.63
N GLY A 14 8.69 -10.03 13.79
CA GLY A 14 8.28 -11.36 14.23
C GLY A 14 8.73 -12.44 13.26
N GLU A 15 8.26 -13.67 13.47
CA GLU A 15 8.75 -14.85 12.74
C GLU A 15 8.32 -14.87 11.27
N ARG A 16 7.07 -14.46 10.99
CA ARG A 16 6.47 -14.56 9.66
C ARG A 16 6.54 -13.26 8.85
N ARG A 17 6.80 -12.12 9.49
CA ARG A 17 6.90 -10.79 8.85
C ARG A 17 5.64 -10.31 8.12
N ILE A 18 4.48 -10.89 8.44
CA ILE A 18 3.22 -10.57 7.77
C ILE A 18 2.74 -9.21 8.26
N ALA A 19 2.92 -8.21 7.41
CA ALA A 19 2.37 -6.87 7.59
C ALA A 19 2.14 -6.23 6.23
N ALA A 20 1.18 -5.32 6.17
CA ALA A 20 0.90 -4.56 4.96
C ALA A 20 0.68 -3.09 5.26
N LEU A 21 1.08 -2.26 4.30
CA LEU A 21 0.93 -0.82 4.31
C LEU A 21 0.08 -0.42 3.11
N GLY A 22 -0.92 0.44 3.27
CA GLY A 22 -1.85 0.70 2.17
C GLY A 22 -2.77 1.89 2.35
N ALA A 23 -3.65 2.04 1.38
CA ALA A 23 -4.80 2.92 1.41
C ALA A 23 -6.06 2.07 1.19
N VAL A 24 -7.10 2.38 1.95
CA VAL A 24 -8.37 1.63 1.96
C VAL A 24 -9.54 2.59 1.95
N HIS A 25 -10.66 2.15 1.39
CA HIS A 25 -11.93 2.85 1.48
C HIS A 25 -12.46 2.88 2.93
N GLU A 26 -13.27 3.87 3.29
CA GLU A 26 -13.82 4.02 4.66
C GLU A 26 -14.66 2.82 5.13
N SER A 27 -15.23 2.07 4.18
CA SER A 27 -16.06 0.89 4.46
C SER A 27 -15.26 -0.41 4.59
N TYR A 28 -13.93 -0.30 4.67
CA TYR A 28 -13.03 -1.45 4.75
C TYR A 28 -13.18 -2.21 6.07
N ASP A 29 -13.14 -3.55 5.99
CA ASP A 29 -13.13 -4.42 7.16
C ASP A 29 -11.73 -4.45 7.80
N GLY A 30 -11.61 -3.87 8.99
CA GLY A 30 -10.35 -3.81 9.75
C GLY A 30 -9.85 -5.17 10.25
N HIS A 31 -10.57 -6.27 10.02
CA HIS A 31 -10.13 -7.62 10.34
C HIS A 31 -9.34 -8.30 9.21
N GLU A 32 -9.16 -7.62 8.08
CA GLU A 32 -8.48 -8.14 6.90
C GLU A 32 -7.18 -7.38 6.60
N MET A 33 -6.35 -7.93 5.71
CA MET A 33 -5.15 -7.24 5.20
C MET A 33 -5.52 -6.36 3.98
N PRO A 34 -4.90 -5.18 3.82
CA PRO A 34 -5.09 -4.33 2.64
C PRO A 34 -4.65 -5.08 1.37
N SER A 35 -5.62 -5.62 0.62
CA SER A 35 -5.41 -6.37 -0.63
C SER A 35 -6.68 -7.09 -1.12
N ARG A 36 -7.55 -7.48 -0.19
CA ARG A 36 -8.56 -8.53 -0.44
C ARG A 36 -9.90 -8.05 -1.00
N TYR A 37 -10.23 -6.77 -0.83
CA TYR A 37 -11.54 -6.22 -1.17
C TYR A 37 -11.44 -5.00 -2.08
N SER A 38 -12.55 -4.72 -2.78
CA SER A 38 -12.71 -3.54 -3.62
C SER A 38 -12.43 -2.25 -2.84
N GLY A 39 -11.70 -1.33 -3.46
CA GLY A 39 -11.35 -0.05 -2.83
C GLY A 39 -10.13 -0.16 -1.89
N THR A 40 -9.25 -1.12 -2.13
CA THR A 40 -7.99 -1.24 -1.39
C THR A 40 -6.78 -1.35 -2.31
N VAL A 41 -5.65 -0.86 -1.83
CA VAL A 41 -4.33 -1.15 -2.36
C VAL A 41 -3.35 -1.30 -1.21
N GLY A 42 -2.51 -2.33 -1.27
CA GLY A 42 -1.59 -2.65 -0.18
C GLY A 42 -0.25 -3.16 -0.67
N TYR A 43 0.80 -2.76 0.02
CA TYR A 43 2.15 -3.27 -0.09
C TYR A 43 2.38 -4.28 1.05
N HIS A 44 2.50 -5.57 0.70
CA HIS A 44 2.77 -6.66 1.64
C HIS A 44 4.29 -6.84 1.74
N ILE A 45 4.83 -6.61 2.94
CA ILE A 45 6.28 -6.46 3.12
C ILE A 45 7.02 -7.80 3.15
N ASP A 46 6.33 -8.88 3.49
CA ASP A 46 6.89 -10.23 3.59
C ASP A 46 7.13 -10.84 2.22
N GLU A 47 6.26 -10.55 1.25
CA GLU A 47 6.41 -11.02 -0.13
C GLU A 47 7.06 -9.97 -1.05
N GLY A 48 7.11 -8.70 -0.63
CA GLY A 48 7.55 -7.61 -1.51
C GLY A 48 6.57 -7.36 -2.66
N LYS A 49 5.27 -7.53 -2.40
CA LYS A 49 4.22 -7.48 -3.42
C LYS A 49 3.27 -6.32 -3.23
N ILE A 50 2.75 -5.81 -4.35
CA ILE A 50 1.65 -4.84 -4.36
C ILE A 50 0.36 -5.57 -4.74
N PHE A 51 -0.65 -5.44 -3.89
CA PHE A 51 -1.98 -5.96 -4.11
C PHE A 51 -2.92 -4.83 -4.43
N GLU A 52 -3.57 -4.93 -5.59
CA GLU A 52 -4.56 -3.98 -6.07
C GLU A 52 -5.96 -4.56 -5.93
N THR A 53 -6.97 -3.70 -5.95
CA THR A 53 -8.38 -4.12 -5.94
C THR A 53 -8.66 -5.20 -7.00
N GLY A 54 -9.22 -6.33 -6.57
CA GLY A 54 -9.55 -7.46 -7.44
C GLY A 54 -8.39 -8.41 -7.76
N SER A 55 -7.17 -8.13 -7.27
CA SER A 55 -6.03 -9.05 -7.37
C SER A 55 -6.09 -10.07 -6.24
N HIS A 56 -7.01 -11.03 -6.35
CA HIS A 56 -7.40 -11.95 -5.28
C HIS A 56 -6.25 -12.78 -4.68
N GLU A 57 -5.20 -13.11 -5.45
CA GLU A 57 -4.20 -14.09 -4.97
C GLU A 57 -2.75 -13.86 -5.40
N GLN A 58 -2.47 -13.22 -6.54
CA GLN A 58 -1.10 -13.23 -7.08
C GLN A 58 -0.24 -12.04 -6.65
N GLY A 59 -0.85 -10.92 -6.23
CA GLY A 59 -0.14 -9.66 -6.07
C GLY A 59 0.69 -9.31 -7.31
N ARG A 60 1.44 -8.21 -7.26
CA ARG A 60 2.45 -7.90 -8.27
C ARG A 60 3.81 -7.90 -7.61
N ASP A 61 4.68 -8.80 -8.06
CA ASP A 61 6.06 -8.88 -7.59
C ASP A 61 6.82 -7.58 -7.88
N VAL A 62 7.59 -7.15 -6.89
CA VAL A 62 8.50 -6.02 -7.00
C VAL A 62 9.87 -6.45 -6.50
N GLU A 63 10.84 -6.48 -7.40
CA GLU A 63 12.20 -6.87 -7.07
C GLU A 63 12.78 -5.99 -5.96
N GLY A 64 13.33 -6.63 -4.93
CA GLY A 64 13.95 -5.94 -3.80
C GLY A 64 12.98 -5.19 -2.88
N ALA A 65 11.67 -5.45 -2.97
CA ALA A 65 10.67 -4.78 -2.13
C ALA A 65 10.31 -5.54 -0.85
N MET A 66 11.03 -6.59 -0.44
CA MET A 66 10.84 -7.14 0.91
C MET A 66 11.39 -6.17 1.95
N ALA A 67 10.66 -5.97 3.05
CA ALA A 67 11.11 -5.11 4.14
C ALA A 67 11.32 -5.89 5.45
N TYR A 68 12.27 -5.39 6.25
CA TYR A 68 12.76 -6.04 7.46
C TYR A 68 12.84 -5.06 8.62
N ARG A 69 13.16 -5.59 9.81
CA ARG A 69 13.45 -4.76 10.98
C ARG A 69 14.52 -3.72 10.65
N GLY A 70 14.23 -2.46 10.98
CA GLY A 70 15.08 -1.31 10.71
C GLY A 70 14.72 -0.56 9.42
N ASP A 71 13.94 -1.16 8.51
CA ASP A 71 13.52 -0.48 7.29
C ASP A 71 12.42 0.55 7.58
N LEU A 72 12.48 1.65 6.82
CA LEU A 72 11.47 2.70 6.80
C LEU A 72 10.61 2.56 5.55
N ILE A 73 9.37 2.14 5.73
CA ILE A 73 8.39 2.05 4.64
C ILE A 73 7.49 3.28 4.63
N ALA A 74 7.00 3.70 3.46
CA ALA A 74 6.09 4.82 3.36
C ALA A 74 4.96 4.57 2.36
N CYS A 75 3.83 5.22 2.60
CA CYS A 75 2.68 5.27 1.72
C CYS A 75 2.32 6.74 1.50
N GLU A 76 2.20 7.13 0.23
CA GLU A 76 1.79 8.45 -0.19
C GLU A 76 0.54 8.33 -1.07
N VAL A 77 -0.50 9.08 -0.72
CA VAL A 77 -1.72 9.18 -1.52
C VAL A 77 -1.73 10.55 -2.19
N ASP A 78 -1.77 10.53 -3.52
CA ASP A 78 -1.80 11.74 -4.34
C ASP A 78 -3.21 12.00 -4.84
N PHE A 79 -3.82 13.06 -4.31
CA PHE A 79 -5.14 13.55 -4.71
C PHE A 79 -5.08 14.57 -5.87
N ARG A 80 -3.89 14.85 -6.43
CA ARG A 80 -3.75 15.81 -7.54
C ARG A 80 -4.18 15.18 -8.84
N GLY A 81 -5.34 15.63 -9.33
CA GLY A 81 -5.95 15.05 -10.52
C GLY A 81 -6.46 13.67 -10.17
N VAL A 82 -7.77 13.55 -10.03
CA VAL A 82 -8.45 12.28 -9.81
C VAL A 82 -9.06 11.86 -11.15
N PRO A 83 -8.25 11.42 -12.13
CA PRO A 83 -8.80 10.93 -13.38
C PRO A 83 -9.67 9.71 -13.07
N GLU A 84 -10.90 9.72 -13.58
CA GLU A 84 -11.79 8.56 -13.52
C GLU A 84 -12.14 8.10 -12.09
N GLY A 85 -12.12 9.01 -11.10
CA GLY A 85 -12.47 8.68 -9.72
C GLY A 85 -11.44 7.78 -9.02
N LYS A 86 -10.16 7.86 -9.40
CA LYS A 86 -9.07 7.12 -8.75
C LYS A 86 -7.95 8.06 -8.29
N VAL A 87 -7.40 7.77 -7.13
CA VAL A 87 -6.21 8.46 -6.58
C VAL A 87 -4.99 7.57 -6.71
N SER A 88 -3.81 8.17 -6.93
CA SER A 88 -2.57 7.40 -7.02
C SER A 88 -2.05 7.11 -5.63
N VAL A 89 -1.58 5.87 -5.43
CA VAL A 89 -0.90 5.44 -4.22
C VAL A 89 0.53 5.06 -4.58
N LEU A 90 1.49 5.66 -3.87
CA LEU A 90 2.90 5.43 -4.05
C LEU A 90 3.49 4.86 -2.78
N PHE A 91 4.34 3.86 -2.92
CA PHE A 91 5.02 3.23 -1.81
C PHE A 91 6.52 3.48 -1.88
N PHE A 92 7.18 3.43 -0.73
CA PHE A 92 8.62 3.61 -0.62
C PHE A 92 9.21 2.62 0.38
N LEU A 93 10.43 2.18 0.11
CA LEU A 93 11.27 1.41 1.02
C LEU A 93 12.62 2.12 1.15
N ASN A 94 12.95 2.60 2.35
CA ASN A 94 14.18 3.33 2.64
C ASN A 94 14.41 4.54 1.72
N GLY A 95 13.33 5.27 1.41
CA GLY A 95 13.35 6.43 0.51
C GLY A 95 13.36 6.07 -0.98
N ILE A 96 13.58 4.80 -1.34
CA ILE A 96 13.46 4.32 -2.72
C ILE A 96 11.99 4.11 -3.05
N LYS A 97 11.52 4.81 -4.07
CA LYS A 97 10.18 4.64 -4.60
C LYS A 97 10.04 3.25 -5.20
N ILE A 98 9.08 2.48 -4.71
CA ILE A 98 8.64 1.23 -5.35
C ILE A 98 7.51 1.57 -6.36
N PRO A 99 6.99 0.60 -7.14
CA PRO A 99 6.00 0.88 -8.16
C PRO A 99 4.72 1.54 -7.61
N ARG A 100 4.13 2.43 -8.42
CA ARG A 100 2.84 3.08 -8.12
C ARG A 100 1.67 2.11 -8.33
N SER A 101 0.55 2.44 -7.69
CA SER A 101 -0.76 1.86 -7.93
C SER A 101 -1.85 2.94 -7.77
N SER A 102 -3.13 2.54 -7.77
CA SER A 102 -4.27 3.44 -7.62
C SER A 102 -5.44 2.77 -6.91
N VAL A 103 -6.23 3.54 -6.19
CA VAL A 103 -7.47 3.09 -5.54
C VAL A 103 -8.62 4.01 -5.90
N GLU A 104 -9.84 3.47 -5.93
CA GLU A 104 -11.07 4.25 -6.15
C GLU A 104 -11.25 5.31 -5.06
N TYR A 105 -11.74 6.47 -5.47
CA TYR A 105 -11.95 7.63 -4.65
C TYR A 105 -13.23 8.35 -5.05
N THR A 106 -14.09 8.59 -4.08
CA THR A 106 -15.30 9.40 -4.21
C THR A 106 -15.17 10.59 -3.25
N GLU A 107 -15.21 11.80 -3.80
CA GLU A 107 -15.39 13.01 -2.97
C GLU A 107 -16.81 12.96 -2.38
N ARG A 108 -16.92 12.97 -1.05
CA ARG A 108 -18.19 13.17 -0.35
C ARG A 108 -18.34 14.63 0.04
#